data_AF-A0A0F7JK45-F1
#
_entry.id   AF-A0A0F7JK45-F1
#
_cell.length_a   1.000
_cell.length_b   1.000
_cell.length_c   1.000
_cell.angle_alpha   90.00
_cell.angle_beta   90.00
_cell.angle_gamma   90.00
#
_symmetry.space_group_name_H-M   'P 1'
#
loop_
_entity.id
_entity.type
_entity.pdbx_description
1 polymer ?
#
loop_
_entity_poly.entity_id
_entity_poly.type
_entity_poly.pdbx_seq_one_letter_code
_entity_poly.pdbx_strand_id
1 'polypeptide(L)'
;MRIRTAHLPLLALSTLSTAHAATFDVYTFTPPSGWTQTTTKGITRLSRTAGGQYCVFDLYPATKGSGNVTQDFRSEWNTLVVKPYAPDGAPEEEGGDPVGVWQSHLGGASFAYEGGTSLAVLATFSAASQAASVLMLGNDEQCLEQFDTFLTTLRLKAPTAQTPTPPAPSPTASKTTAAPAPGGLNTTPLKSTYKFDTTTFDDGWVSVVQKDWVLARRGTTTVRLHYPSGPSYNPDSDAALRDAWNTLVAPRYRDLQGYAQNFDTLNFERPYLATGTATSLETGQRVYVALFRQAESGWIEIVTPDRDTFLKTYRLDPTQFYGVDDTLLRPLRNLRGLNRFAVAASDLTGTWSSNAGGYTQWVNAFTGLSAGATGFSSNETFEFTGTGTYRWSLAMASGVVGAQTFSGAKSSGRHAMKGSWQISFSDIEGKPRVYNAYFEAGRGGQRILWMQSVGTYSAYVKVK
;
A
#
# COMPACT_ATOMS: atom_id res chain seq x y z
N MET A 1 -71.18 -10.32 -4.20
CA MET A 1 -69.88 -10.65 -4.81
C MET A 1 -69.07 -9.36 -4.96
N ARG A 2 -68.20 -9.06 -3.98
CA ARG A 2 -67.28 -7.91 -4.00
C ARG A 2 -65.95 -8.43 -3.48
N ILE A 3 -64.96 -8.51 -4.36
CA ILE A 3 -63.58 -8.89 -4.02
C ILE A 3 -62.95 -7.67 -3.34
N ARG A 4 -62.57 -7.81 -2.07
CA ARG A 4 -61.74 -6.83 -1.36
C ARG A 4 -60.28 -7.27 -1.45
N THR A 5 -59.49 -6.45 -2.14
CA THR A 5 -58.03 -6.47 -2.16
C THR A 5 -57.49 -6.28 -0.75
N ALA A 6 -56.76 -7.28 -0.24
CA ALA A 6 -56.04 -7.20 1.02
C ALA A 6 -54.60 -6.73 0.74
N HIS A 7 -54.29 -5.50 1.14
CA HIS A 7 -52.91 -5.03 1.25
C HIS A 7 -52.28 -5.70 2.48
N LEU A 8 -51.25 -6.50 2.26
CA LEU A 8 -50.43 -7.12 3.31
C LEU A 8 -49.41 -6.06 3.79
N PRO A 9 -49.41 -5.65 5.07
CA PRO A 9 -48.36 -4.78 5.58
C PRO A 9 -47.12 -5.63 5.85
N LEU A 10 -45.99 -5.24 5.26
CA LEU A 10 -44.68 -5.80 5.57
C LEU A 10 -44.27 -5.31 6.97
N LEU A 11 -44.49 -6.16 7.98
CA LEU A 11 -44.09 -5.92 9.36
C LEU A 11 -42.56 -6.09 9.49
N ALA A 12 -41.82 -5.00 9.62
CA ALA A 12 -40.42 -5.04 10.01
C ALA A 12 -40.35 -5.30 11.52
N LEU A 13 -39.90 -6.49 11.91
CA LEU A 13 -39.80 -6.93 13.30
C LEU A 13 -38.55 -6.30 13.95
N SER A 14 -38.71 -5.24 14.73
CA SER A 14 -37.66 -4.64 15.56
C SER A 14 -37.63 -5.32 16.93
N THR A 15 -36.57 -6.09 17.20
CA THR A 15 -36.33 -6.70 18.52
C THR A 15 -35.37 -5.83 19.34
N LEU A 16 -35.75 -5.52 20.58
CA LEU A 16 -34.87 -4.89 21.56
C LEU A 16 -33.88 -5.96 22.07
N SER A 17 -32.60 -5.81 21.75
CA SER A 17 -31.57 -6.79 22.08
C SER A 17 -31.10 -6.66 23.54
N THR A 18 -31.11 -7.76 24.28
CA THR A 18 -30.35 -7.90 25.54
C THR A 18 -28.91 -8.25 25.19
N ALA A 19 -27.92 -7.75 25.93
CA ALA A 19 -26.48 -7.85 25.63
C ALA A 19 -25.91 -9.29 25.69
N HIS A 20 -26.34 -10.15 24.77
CA HIS A 20 -25.81 -11.50 24.54
C HIS A 20 -24.87 -11.50 23.33
N ALA A 21 -23.86 -12.36 23.34
CA ALA A 21 -22.93 -12.52 22.21
C ALA A 21 -23.68 -12.98 20.96
N ALA A 22 -23.49 -12.24 19.86
CA ALA A 22 -24.00 -12.51 18.54
C ALA A 22 -22.87 -12.96 17.59
N THR A 23 -23.23 -13.72 16.55
CA THR A 23 -22.28 -14.18 15.53
C THR A 23 -22.77 -13.84 14.13
N PHE A 24 -21.86 -13.42 13.27
CA PHE A 24 -22.11 -13.17 11.85
C PHE A 24 -20.82 -13.49 11.09
N ASP A 25 -20.87 -14.36 10.09
CA ASP A 25 -19.71 -14.78 9.30
C ASP A 25 -18.46 -15.12 10.14
N VAL A 26 -17.35 -14.37 10.02
CA VAL A 26 -16.13 -14.55 10.84
C VAL A 26 -16.22 -13.87 12.21
N TYR A 27 -17.22 -13.03 12.45
CA TYR A 27 -17.36 -12.23 13.65
C TYR A 27 -18.16 -12.93 14.76
N THR A 28 -17.68 -12.79 15.98
CA THR A 28 -18.44 -12.94 17.22
C THR A 28 -18.30 -11.63 18.00
N PHE A 29 -19.40 -11.03 18.44
CA PHE A 29 -19.41 -9.70 19.06
C PHE A 29 -20.57 -9.54 20.03
N THR A 30 -20.52 -8.50 20.87
CA THR A 30 -21.65 -8.11 21.71
C THR A 30 -22.24 -6.81 21.19
N PRO A 31 -23.49 -6.79 20.69
CA PRO A 31 -24.13 -5.55 20.25
C PRO A 31 -24.20 -4.54 21.40
N PRO A 32 -23.99 -3.23 21.16
CA PRO A 32 -24.18 -2.22 22.20
C PRO A 32 -25.61 -2.26 22.75
N SER A 33 -25.75 -2.11 24.06
CA SER A 33 -27.05 -2.22 24.74
C SER A 33 -28.03 -1.17 24.22
N GLY A 34 -29.26 -1.58 23.93
CA GLY A 34 -30.33 -0.68 23.45
C GLY A 34 -30.22 -0.27 21.98
N TRP A 35 -29.29 -0.85 21.21
CA TRP A 35 -29.18 -0.62 19.77
C TRP A 35 -30.09 -1.55 18.96
N THR A 36 -30.46 -1.11 17.76
CA THR A 36 -31.20 -1.92 16.80
C THR A 36 -30.22 -2.73 15.96
N GLN A 37 -30.45 -4.03 15.81
CA GLN A 37 -29.67 -4.90 14.92
C GLN A 37 -30.54 -5.37 13.75
N THR A 38 -30.04 -5.22 12.53
CA THR A 38 -30.68 -5.74 11.31
C THR A 38 -29.65 -6.43 10.43
N THR A 39 -30.08 -7.39 9.59
CA THR A 39 -29.19 -8.02 8.60
C THR A 39 -29.88 -8.01 7.25
N THR A 40 -29.27 -7.31 6.28
CA THR A 40 -29.83 -7.13 4.94
C THR A 40 -28.74 -7.31 3.91
N LYS A 41 -28.99 -8.10 2.85
CA LYS A 41 -28.02 -8.39 1.77
C LYS A 41 -26.65 -8.88 2.28
N GLY A 42 -26.65 -9.64 3.38
CA GLY A 42 -25.43 -10.19 3.96
C GLY A 42 -24.55 -9.18 4.68
N ILE A 43 -25.07 -8.01 5.05
CA ILE A 43 -24.39 -7.05 5.95
C ILE A 43 -25.20 -7.00 7.24
N THR A 44 -24.54 -7.11 8.39
CA THR A 44 -25.17 -6.92 9.70
C THR A 44 -24.96 -5.47 10.15
N ARG A 45 -26.05 -4.73 10.30
CA ARG A 45 -26.07 -3.34 10.74
C ARG A 45 -26.53 -3.24 12.19
N LEU A 46 -25.73 -2.57 13.02
CA LEU A 46 -26.11 -2.10 14.35
C LEU A 46 -26.35 -0.60 14.26
N SER A 47 -27.45 -0.09 14.79
CA SER A 47 -27.73 1.35 14.75
C SER A 47 -28.42 1.90 16.00
N ARG A 48 -28.14 3.17 16.26
CA ARG A 48 -28.83 4.02 17.23
C ARG A 48 -29.17 5.35 16.57
N THR A 49 -30.38 5.84 16.79
CA THR A 49 -30.80 7.18 16.39
C THR A 49 -31.48 7.87 17.58
N ALA A 50 -31.09 9.10 17.87
CA ALA A 50 -31.68 9.90 18.95
C ALA A 50 -31.53 11.40 18.63
N GLY A 51 -32.63 12.16 18.67
CA GLY A 51 -32.56 13.63 18.58
C GLY A 51 -31.90 14.19 17.31
N GLY A 52 -31.97 13.49 16.17
CA GLY A 52 -31.30 13.90 14.92
C GLY A 52 -29.83 13.47 14.80
N GLN A 53 -29.28 12.86 15.85
CA GLN A 53 -27.99 12.19 15.84
C GLN A 53 -28.15 10.72 15.50
N TYR A 54 -27.16 10.16 14.83
CA TYR A 54 -27.11 8.74 14.48
C TYR A 54 -25.71 8.17 14.65
N CYS A 55 -25.68 6.87 14.95
CA CYS A 55 -24.47 6.06 14.96
C CYS A 55 -24.81 4.68 14.39
N VAL A 56 -24.01 4.22 13.43
CA VAL A 56 -24.24 3.00 12.66
C VAL A 56 -22.94 2.22 12.57
N PHE A 57 -22.97 0.93 12.90
CA PHE A 57 -21.87 -0.02 12.66
C PHE A 57 -22.33 -1.07 11.65
N ASP A 58 -21.68 -1.11 10.50
CA ASP A 58 -21.90 -2.13 9.46
C ASP A 58 -20.79 -3.15 9.47
N LEU A 59 -21.13 -4.40 9.76
CA LEU A 59 -20.25 -5.54 9.66
C LEU A 59 -20.41 -6.16 8.27
N TYR A 60 -19.34 -6.12 7.48
CA TYR A 60 -19.29 -6.71 6.14
C TYR A 60 -18.75 -8.14 6.20
N PRO A 61 -19.28 -9.07 5.40
CA PRO A 61 -18.82 -10.45 5.38
C PRO A 61 -17.35 -10.50 4.91
N ALA A 62 -16.59 -11.46 5.41
CA ALA A 62 -15.19 -11.61 5.04
C ALA A 62 -15.05 -11.86 3.53
N THR A 63 -14.16 -11.09 2.92
CA THR A 63 -13.80 -11.16 1.51
C THR A 63 -12.43 -11.82 1.35
N LYS A 64 -12.01 -12.01 0.09
CA LYS A 64 -10.66 -12.47 -0.20
C LYS A 64 -9.67 -11.35 0.14
N GLY A 65 -8.82 -11.59 1.12
CA GLY A 65 -7.76 -10.67 1.54
C GLY A 65 -6.41 -11.02 0.94
N SER A 66 -5.49 -10.06 1.03
CA SER A 66 -4.09 -10.22 0.63
C SER A 66 -3.20 -10.76 1.74
N GLY A 67 -3.70 -10.81 2.98
CA GLY A 67 -2.91 -11.12 4.17
C GLY A 67 -2.05 -9.94 4.64
N ASN A 68 -2.16 -8.78 3.98
CA ASN A 68 -1.54 -7.53 4.37
C ASN A 68 -2.64 -6.53 4.76
N VAL A 69 -2.72 -6.19 6.05
CA VAL A 69 -3.81 -5.38 6.59
C VAL A 69 -3.87 -3.97 6.01
N THR A 70 -2.74 -3.35 5.68
CA THR A 70 -2.74 -2.01 5.07
C THR A 70 -3.22 -2.06 3.62
N GLN A 71 -2.86 -3.10 2.86
CA GLN A 71 -3.35 -3.29 1.50
C GLN A 71 -4.84 -3.61 1.47
N ASP A 72 -5.30 -4.44 2.42
CA ASP A 72 -6.69 -4.81 2.57
C ASP A 72 -7.50 -3.59 3.04
N PHE A 73 -7.01 -2.83 4.02
CA PHE A 73 -7.60 -1.55 4.45
C PHE A 73 -7.78 -0.59 3.28
N ARG A 74 -6.74 -0.35 2.46
CA ARG A 74 -6.87 0.54 1.30
C ARG A 74 -7.92 0.06 0.30
N SER A 75 -8.03 -1.26 0.11
CA SER A 75 -9.01 -1.87 -0.78
C SER A 75 -10.44 -1.70 -0.25
N GLU A 76 -10.62 -1.98 1.03
CA GLU A 76 -11.90 -1.91 1.75
C GLU A 76 -12.31 -0.44 1.92
N TRP A 77 -11.40 0.47 2.28
CA TRP A 77 -11.61 1.92 2.37
C TRP A 77 -12.11 2.50 1.05
N ASN A 78 -11.43 2.17 -0.06
CA ASN A 78 -11.85 2.67 -1.37
C ASN A 78 -13.27 2.16 -1.74
N THR A 79 -13.59 0.92 -1.37
CA THR A 79 -14.85 0.27 -1.75
C THR A 79 -16.02 0.68 -0.86
N LEU A 80 -15.80 0.70 0.46
CA LEU A 80 -16.81 0.86 1.49
C LEU A 80 -16.96 2.31 1.95
N VAL A 81 -15.94 3.16 1.73
CA VAL A 81 -15.96 4.56 2.18
C VAL A 81 -15.88 5.55 1.01
N VAL A 82 -14.83 5.45 0.17
CA VAL A 82 -14.62 6.44 -0.90
C VAL A 82 -15.73 6.42 -1.94
N LYS A 83 -16.02 5.25 -2.52
CA LYS A 83 -17.07 5.10 -3.54
C LYS A 83 -18.46 5.57 -3.07
N PRO A 84 -18.96 5.17 -1.89
CA PRO A 84 -20.31 5.54 -1.45
C PRO A 84 -20.42 6.93 -0.82
N TYR A 85 -19.37 7.45 -0.17
CA TYR A 85 -19.49 8.66 0.67
C TYR A 85 -18.61 9.83 0.25
N ALA A 86 -17.60 9.61 -0.61
CA ALA A 86 -16.69 10.65 -1.10
C ALA A 86 -16.16 11.58 0.02
N PRO A 87 -15.39 11.05 0.98
CA PRO A 87 -14.96 11.80 2.15
C PRO A 87 -14.05 12.99 1.81
N ASP A 88 -14.04 13.97 2.70
CA ASP A 88 -13.28 15.21 2.63
C ASP A 88 -11.80 14.93 2.92
N GLY A 89 -11.09 14.38 1.92
CA GLY A 89 -9.66 14.12 1.99
C GLY A 89 -9.28 12.67 2.30
N ALA A 90 -7.99 12.47 2.56
CA ALA A 90 -7.45 11.16 2.89
C ALA A 90 -7.86 10.75 4.32
N PRO A 91 -8.02 9.44 4.60
CA PRO A 91 -8.26 8.98 5.96
C PRO A 91 -7.10 9.36 6.88
N GLU A 92 -7.44 9.76 8.09
CA GLU A 92 -6.54 9.65 9.22
C GLU A 92 -6.44 8.17 9.58
N GLU A 93 -5.26 7.58 9.43
CA GLU A 93 -5.04 6.14 9.57
C GLU A 93 -4.35 5.81 10.89
N GLU A 94 -4.78 4.74 11.54
CA GLU A 94 -4.19 4.21 12.77
C GLU A 94 -4.03 2.68 12.65
N GLY A 95 -2.90 2.14 13.10
CA GLY A 95 -2.76 0.69 13.25
C GLY A 95 -3.55 0.20 14.46
N GLY A 96 -4.25 -0.92 14.35
CA GLY A 96 -5.00 -1.48 15.49
C GLY A 96 -4.29 -2.67 16.15
N ASP A 97 -4.73 -3.01 17.36
CA ASP A 97 -4.31 -4.24 18.03
C ASP A 97 -4.83 -5.49 17.29
N PRO A 98 -4.01 -6.55 17.14
CA PRO A 98 -4.46 -7.79 16.51
C PRO A 98 -5.65 -8.43 17.24
N VAL A 99 -6.63 -8.93 16.49
CA VAL A 99 -7.77 -9.69 17.02
C VAL A 99 -7.53 -11.18 16.74
N GLY A 100 -6.89 -11.86 17.69
CA GLY A 100 -6.45 -13.25 17.50
C GLY A 100 -5.34 -13.34 16.45
N VAL A 101 -5.59 -14.06 15.35
CA VAL A 101 -4.63 -14.17 14.23
C VAL A 101 -4.77 -13.06 13.19
N TRP A 102 -5.77 -12.19 13.35
CA TRP A 102 -6.08 -11.12 12.41
C TRP A 102 -5.32 -9.85 12.79
N GLN A 103 -4.57 -9.30 11.85
CA GLN A 103 -4.00 -7.95 11.94
C GLN A 103 -5.12 -6.94 11.76
N SER A 104 -5.10 -5.78 12.43
CA SER A 104 -6.13 -4.75 12.30
C SER A 104 -5.55 -3.39 11.89
N HIS A 105 -6.33 -2.60 11.16
CA HIS A 105 -5.99 -1.26 10.69
C HIS A 105 -7.26 -0.44 10.62
N LEU A 106 -7.22 0.76 11.18
CA LEU A 106 -8.33 1.69 11.23
C LEU A 106 -8.02 2.90 10.34
N GLY A 107 -9.07 3.54 9.85
CA GLY A 107 -8.93 4.89 9.36
C GLY A 107 -10.25 5.62 9.34
N GLY A 108 -10.19 6.95 9.46
CA GLY A 108 -11.36 7.80 9.60
C GLY A 108 -11.28 9.05 8.72
N ALA A 109 -12.42 9.47 8.18
CA ALA A 109 -12.53 10.72 7.45
C ALA A 109 -13.95 11.29 7.57
N SER A 110 -14.03 12.61 7.61
CA SER A 110 -15.31 13.32 7.54
C SER A 110 -15.87 13.29 6.13
N PHE A 111 -17.19 13.36 5.99
CA PHE A 111 -17.88 13.50 4.71
C PHE A 111 -19.17 14.31 4.87
N ALA A 112 -19.61 14.95 3.80
CA ALA A 112 -20.87 15.68 3.77
C ALA A 112 -22.07 14.72 3.63
N TYR A 113 -23.05 14.84 4.53
CA TYR A 113 -24.27 14.03 4.50
C TYR A 113 -25.47 14.83 5.01
N GLU A 114 -26.55 14.85 4.22
CA GLU A 114 -27.81 15.57 4.51
C GLU A 114 -27.64 17.03 4.99
N GLY A 115 -26.67 17.75 4.40
CA GLY A 115 -26.41 19.16 4.73
C GLY A 115 -25.61 19.39 6.02
N GLY A 116 -25.11 18.33 6.66
CA GLY A 116 -24.18 18.37 7.79
C GLY A 116 -22.92 17.55 7.54
N THR A 117 -22.02 17.54 8.53
CA THR A 117 -20.80 16.73 8.51
C THR A 117 -21.02 15.44 9.30
N SER A 118 -20.65 14.31 8.71
CA SER A 118 -20.63 12.99 9.36
C SER A 118 -19.21 12.43 9.31
N LEU A 119 -18.90 11.51 10.22
CA LEU A 119 -17.63 10.80 10.32
C LEU A 119 -17.81 9.36 9.84
N ALA A 120 -16.93 8.92 8.95
CA ALA A 120 -16.77 7.52 8.60
C ALA A 120 -15.49 6.98 9.24
N VAL A 121 -15.56 5.85 9.95
CA VAL A 121 -14.38 5.14 10.48
C VAL A 121 -14.45 3.67 10.08
N LEU A 122 -13.44 3.18 9.36
CA LEU A 122 -13.38 1.80 8.92
C LEU A 122 -12.33 1.04 9.71
N ALA A 123 -12.72 -0.01 10.41
CA ALA A 123 -11.82 -1.01 10.96
C ALA A 123 -11.71 -2.19 9.99
N THR A 124 -10.51 -2.43 9.46
CA THR A 124 -10.22 -3.57 8.58
C THR A 124 -9.34 -4.58 9.32
N PHE A 125 -9.67 -5.85 9.15
CA PHE A 125 -9.00 -7.00 9.71
C PHE A 125 -8.48 -7.89 8.59
N SER A 126 -7.22 -8.33 8.66
CA SER A 126 -6.61 -9.18 7.63
C SER A 126 -5.92 -10.39 8.24
N ALA A 127 -6.16 -11.57 7.66
CA ALA A 127 -5.51 -12.81 8.02
C ALA A 127 -5.25 -13.69 6.79
N ALA A 128 -3.98 -13.94 6.47
CA ALA A 128 -3.47 -14.83 5.41
C ALA A 128 -4.08 -14.66 4.01
N SER A 129 -5.36 -15.02 3.81
CA SER A 129 -6.10 -14.95 2.55
C SER A 129 -7.50 -14.35 2.69
N GLN A 130 -7.86 -13.82 3.86
CA GLN A 130 -9.17 -13.21 4.14
C GLN A 130 -9.00 -11.79 4.67
N ALA A 131 -9.93 -10.92 4.31
CA ALA A 131 -10.10 -9.58 4.87
C ALA A 131 -11.53 -9.45 5.39
N ALA A 132 -11.72 -8.73 6.49
CA ALA A 132 -13.01 -8.49 7.11
C ALA A 132 -13.08 -7.03 7.54
N SER A 133 -14.23 -6.38 7.44
CA SER A 133 -14.38 -4.94 7.66
C SER A 133 -15.59 -4.60 8.51
N VAL A 134 -15.41 -3.66 9.44
CA VAL A 134 -16.50 -3.02 10.18
C VAL A 134 -16.44 -1.51 9.92
N LEU A 135 -17.52 -0.94 9.40
CA LEU A 135 -17.62 0.49 9.12
C LEU A 135 -18.51 1.17 10.16
N MET A 136 -18.01 2.22 10.78
CA MET A 136 -18.74 3.19 11.56
C MET A 136 -19.17 4.37 10.70
N LEU A 137 -20.41 4.81 10.83
CA LEU A 137 -20.90 6.09 10.32
C LEU A 137 -21.67 6.80 11.43
N GLY A 138 -21.41 8.09 11.64
CA GLY A 138 -22.18 8.87 12.61
C GLY A 138 -21.85 10.34 12.62
N ASN A 139 -22.73 11.11 13.25
CA ASN A 139 -22.57 12.55 13.51
C ASN A 139 -22.67 12.88 15.01
N ASP A 140 -22.57 11.84 15.85
CA ASP A 140 -22.61 11.91 17.30
C ASP A 140 -21.20 11.81 17.86
N GLU A 141 -20.83 12.72 18.77
CA GLU A 141 -19.52 12.74 19.42
C GLU A 141 -19.26 11.45 20.22
N GLN A 142 -20.31 10.79 20.74
CA GLN A 142 -20.20 9.52 21.46
C GLN A 142 -20.03 8.31 20.55
N CYS A 143 -20.23 8.46 19.24
CA CYS A 143 -20.23 7.35 18.30
C CYS A 143 -18.85 6.66 18.21
N LEU A 144 -17.78 7.45 18.26
CA LEU A 144 -16.41 6.95 18.19
C LEU A 144 -16.04 6.11 19.42
N GLU A 145 -16.30 6.61 20.63
CA GLU A 145 -16.05 5.87 21.88
C GLU A 145 -16.87 4.57 21.95
N GLN A 146 -18.11 4.60 21.46
CA GLN A 146 -18.96 3.42 21.35
C GLN A 146 -18.44 2.43 20.32
N PHE A 147 -17.84 2.91 19.22
CA PHE A 147 -17.22 2.08 18.21
C PHE A 147 -15.98 1.39 18.75
N ASP A 148 -15.10 2.12 19.43
CA ASP A 148 -13.92 1.54 20.09
C ASP A 148 -14.32 0.48 21.12
N THR A 149 -15.30 0.80 21.96
CA THR A 149 -15.85 -0.15 22.94
C THR A 149 -16.38 -1.41 22.24
N PHE A 150 -17.12 -1.25 21.15
CA PHE A 150 -17.63 -2.37 20.35
C PHE A 150 -16.48 -3.21 19.78
N LEU A 151 -15.44 -2.59 19.22
CA LEU A 151 -14.29 -3.30 18.66
C LEU A 151 -13.58 -4.17 19.71
N THR A 152 -13.55 -3.76 20.99
CA THR A 152 -12.97 -4.60 22.06
C THR A 152 -13.72 -5.91 22.30
N THR A 153 -15.01 -5.96 21.96
CA THR A 153 -15.86 -7.16 22.09
C THR A 153 -15.67 -8.13 20.93
N LEU A 154 -15.11 -7.67 19.80
CA LEU A 154 -14.97 -8.49 18.60
C LEU A 154 -14.01 -9.66 18.83
N ARG A 155 -14.43 -10.83 18.35
CA ARG A 155 -13.60 -12.02 18.19
C ARG A 155 -13.78 -12.50 16.75
N LEU A 156 -12.66 -12.76 16.09
CA LEU A 156 -12.64 -13.21 14.70
C LEU A 156 -12.23 -14.68 14.62
N LYS A 157 -13.03 -15.47 13.92
CA LYS A 157 -12.72 -16.87 13.63
C LYS A 157 -11.49 -16.94 12.72
N ALA A 158 -10.51 -17.79 13.06
CA ALA A 158 -9.32 -17.97 12.22
C ALA A 158 -9.68 -18.58 10.85
N PRO A 159 -9.04 -18.14 9.74
CA PRO A 159 -9.20 -18.79 8.44
C PRO A 159 -8.79 -20.26 8.51
N THR A 160 -9.64 -21.18 8.06
CA THR A 160 -9.28 -22.59 7.93
C THR A 160 -8.19 -22.76 6.87
N ALA A 161 -7.01 -23.21 7.27
CA ALA A 161 -5.90 -23.52 6.38
C ALA A 161 -6.35 -24.54 5.31
N GLN A 162 -6.14 -24.22 4.03
CA GLN A 162 -6.23 -25.23 2.98
C GLN A 162 -5.09 -26.23 3.19
N THR A 163 -5.42 -27.50 3.32
CA THR A 163 -4.49 -28.60 3.53
C THR A 163 -3.41 -28.59 2.43
N PRO A 164 -2.12 -28.44 2.77
CA PRO A 164 -1.04 -28.57 1.79
C PRO A 164 -1.01 -30.01 1.29
N THR A 165 -1.02 -30.20 -0.03
CA THR A 165 -0.71 -31.50 -0.63
C THR A 165 0.73 -31.89 -0.26
N PRO A 166 0.99 -33.12 0.22
CA PRO A 166 2.29 -33.49 0.79
C PRO A 166 3.46 -33.26 -0.18
N PRO A 167 4.62 -32.77 0.31
CA PRO A 167 5.80 -32.56 -0.52
C PRO A 167 6.40 -33.90 -0.95
N ALA A 168 6.70 -34.05 -2.24
CA ALA A 168 7.53 -35.12 -2.74
C ALA A 168 8.95 -35.02 -2.12
N PRO A 169 9.62 -36.14 -1.83
CA PRO A 169 10.86 -36.15 -1.08
C PRO A 169 12.00 -35.43 -1.83
N SER A 170 12.71 -34.58 -1.10
CA SER A 170 13.91 -33.88 -1.58
C SER A 170 15.07 -34.86 -1.81
N PRO A 171 15.83 -34.75 -2.91
CA PRO A 171 17.16 -35.34 -2.97
C PRO A 171 18.18 -34.41 -2.31
N THR A 172 19.06 -35.03 -1.54
CA THR A 172 20.19 -34.48 -0.79
C THR A 172 21.15 -33.64 -1.64
N ALA A 173 21.70 -32.61 -0.99
CA ALA A 173 22.72 -31.70 -1.50
C ALA A 173 23.87 -32.40 -2.24
N SER A 174 24.18 -31.91 -3.44
CA SER A 174 25.47 -32.12 -4.10
C SER A 174 25.99 -30.77 -4.60
N LYS A 175 27.20 -30.42 -4.15
CA LYS A 175 28.03 -29.35 -4.71
C LYS A 175 28.35 -29.70 -6.16
N THR A 176 27.75 -29.01 -7.13
CA THR A 176 28.26 -28.96 -8.51
C THR A 176 27.92 -27.61 -9.15
N THR A 177 28.99 -26.86 -9.41
CA THR A 177 29.30 -26.06 -10.60
C THR A 177 28.19 -25.23 -11.26
N ALA A 178 28.44 -23.93 -11.32
CA ALA A 178 27.69 -22.93 -12.09
C ALA A 178 27.33 -23.43 -13.50
N ALA A 179 26.02 -23.48 -13.77
CA ALA A 179 25.50 -23.63 -15.12
C ALA A 179 25.45 -22.26 -15.82
N PRO A 180 25.65 -22.19 -17.16
CA PRO A 180 26.05 -20.98 -17.85
C PRO A 180 24.91 -19.98 -17.99
N ALA A 181 25.25 -18.71 -17.89
CA ALA A 181 24.37 -17.60 -18.25
C ALA A 181 23.90 -17.74 -19.71
N PRO A 182 22.59 -17.65 -20.01
CA PRO A 182 22.14 -17.45 -21.37
C PRO A 182 22.55 -16.04 -21.80
N GLY A 183 23.49 -15.97 -22.74
CA GLY A 183 23.62 -14.92 -23.76
C GLY A 183 23.76 -13.48 -23.27
N GLY A 184 25.02 -13.02 -23.22
CA GLY A 184 25.49 -11.65 -23.44
C GLY A 184 24.50 -10.51 -23.18
N LEU A 185 24.41 -10.09 -21.93
CA LEU A 185 23.68 -8.89 -21.54
C LEU A 185 24.69 -7.76 -21.37
N ASN A 186 24.55 -6.67 -22.14
CA ASN A 186 25.25 -5.42 -21.90
C ASN A 186 24.62 -4.71 -20.70
N THR A 187 24.72 -5.37 -19.56
CA THR A 187 24.47 -4.85 -18.24
C THR A 187 25.83 -4.68 -17.62
N THR A 188 26.17 -3.49 -17.16
CA THR A 188 27.32 -3.31 -16.26
C THR A 188 26.73 -3.30 -14.87
N PRO A 189 26.69 -4.46 -14.15
CA PRO A 189 26.31 -4.47 -12.76
C PRO A 189 27.06 -3.36 -12.03
N LEU A 190 26.30 -2.47 -11.40
CA LEU A 190 26.92 -1.44 -10.59
C LEU A 190 27.38 -2.14 -9.31
N LYS A 191 28.68 -2.42 -9.20
CA LYS A 191 29.25 -2.87 -7.94
C LYS A 191 29.25 -1.70 -6.99
N SER A 192 28.26 -1.65 -6.10
CA SER A 192 28.13 -0.58 -5.13
C SER A 192 28.99 -0.88 -3.89
N THR A 193 29.05 0.07 -2.96
CA THR A 193 29.68 -0.17 -1.65
C THR A 193 28.78 -0.98 -0.71
N TYR A 194 27.56 -1.32 -1.13
CA TYR A 194 26.61 -2.12 -0.35
C TYR A 194 26.86 -3.61 -0.59
N LYS A 195 26.55 -4.43 0.41
CA LYS A 195 26.78 -5.87 0.37
C LYS A 195 25.90 -6.58 -0.67
N PHE A 196 24.68 -6.06 -0.90
CA PHE A 196 23.67 -6.70 -1.74
C PHE A 196 23.27 -5.79 -2.90
N ASP A 197 23.74 -6.15 -4.10
CA ASP A 197 23.33 -5.55 -5.39
C ASP A 197 22.38 -6.48 -6.16
N THR A 198 22.03 -7.63 -5.60
CA THR A 198 21.15 -8.64 -6.20
C THR A 198 20.20 -9.20 -5.17
N THR A 199 18.94 -9.38 -5.57
CA THR A 199 17.88 -10.01 -4.77
C THR A 199 17.24 -11.12 -5.59
N THR A 200 17.10 -12.29 -4.99
CA THR A 200 16.26 -13.38 -5.50
C THR A 200 15.00 -13.43 -4.64
N PHE A 201 13.85 -13.27 -5.28
CA PHE A 201 12.53 -13.30 -4.64
C PHE A 201 11.95 -14.71 -4.67
N ASP A 202 11.09 -15.03 -3.69
CA ASP A 202 10.49 -16.36 -3.55
C ASP A 202 9.55 -16.72 -4.72
N ASP A 203 9.05 -15.73 -5.46
CA ASP A 203 8.22 -15.91 -6.65
C ASP A 203 9.03 -16.03 -7.96
N GLY A 204 10.34 -16.22 -7.84
CA GLY A 204 11.26 -16.52 -8.93
C GLY A 204 11.83 -15.31 -9.67
N TRP A 205 11.51 -14.08 -9.25
CA TRP A 205 12.20 -12.91 -9.79
C TRP A 205 13.63 -12.82 -9.27
N VAL A 206 14.53 -12.33 -10.13
CA VAL A 206 15.89 -11.94 -9.75
C VAL A 206 16.12 -10.50 -10.17
N SER A 207 16.33 -9.61 -9.21
CA SER A 207 16.66 -8.20 -9.43
C SER A 207 18.14 -7.94 -9.26
N VAL A 208 18.72 -7.13 -10.14
CA VAL A 208 20.12 -6.70 -10.11
C VAL A 208 20.18 -5.19 -10.29
N VAL A 209 20.92 -4.51 -9.41
CA VAL A 209 21.16 -3.06 -9.52
C VAL A 209 22.00 -2.75 -10.75
N GLN A 210 21.53 -1.81 -11.57
CA GLN A 210 22.29 -1.24 -12.68
C GLN A 210 22.54 0.26 -12.42
N LYS A 211 23.31 0.89 -13.29
CA LYS A 211 23.64 2.32 -13.19
C LYS A 211 22.39 3.22 -13.22
N ASP A 212 21.45 2.92 -14.12
CA ASP A 212 20.33 3.80 -14.46
C ASP A 212 18.95 3.17 -14.18
N TRP A 213 18.89 1.88 -13.85
CA TRP A 213 17.66 1.15 -13.50
C TRP A 213 17.94 -0.05 -12.59
N VAL A 214 16.90 -0.65 -12.04
CA VAL A 214 16.96 -2.03 -11.54
C VAL A 214 16.49 -2.98 -12.63
N LEU A 215 17.27 -4.03 -12.88
CA LEU A 215 16.96 -5.04 -13.87
C LEU A 215 16.44 -6.29 -13.17
N ALA A 216 15.18 -6.64 -13.42
CA ALA A 216 14.55 -7.83 -12.88
C ALA A 216 14.21 -8.83 -13.99
N ARG A 217 14.43 -10.12 -13.74
CA ARG A 217 14.10 -11.19 -14.69
C ARG A 217 13.34 -12.34 -14.03
N ARG A 218 12.39 -12.90 -14.77
CA ARG A 218 11.70 -14.15 -14.43
C ARG A 218 11.31 -14.87 -15.71
N GLY A 219 11.92 -16.03 -15.95
CA GLY A 219 11.76 -16.76 -17.21
C GLY A 219 12.13 -15.89 -18.41
N THR A 220 11.21 -15.75 -19.35
CA THR A 220 11.39 -14.93 -20.56
C THR A 220 10.98 -13.46 -20.38
N THR A 221 10.50 -13.07 -19.21
CA THR A 221 10.09 -11.69 -18.94
C THR A 221 11.23 -10.91 -18.31
N THR A 222 11.49 -9.72 -18.83
CA THR A 222 12.43 -8.76 -18.27
C THR A 222 11.68 -7.50 -17.84
N VAL A 223 12.00 -6.97 -16.66
CA VAL A 223 11.48 -5.71 -16.15
C VAL A 223 12.65 -4.78 -15.86
N ARG A 224 12.54 -3.51 -16.26
CA ARG A 224 13.49 -2.46 -15.91
C ARG A 224 12.76 -1.37 -15.14
N LEU A 225 13.14 -1.16 -13.88
CA LEU A 225 12.61 -0.11 -13.02
C LEU A 225 13.54 1.10 -13.12
N HIS A 226 13.14 2.11 -13.88
CA HIS A 226 13.96 3.29 -14.12
C HIS A 226 13.99 4.18 -12.89
N TYR A 227 15.18 4.68 -12.54
CA TYR A 227 15.33 5.60 -11.40
C TYR A 227 14.62 6.94 -11.68
N PRO A 228 14.32 7.74 -10.62
CA PRO A 228 13.73 9.07 -10.75
C PRO A 228 14.68 10.06 -11.46
N SER A 229 14.81 9.95 -12.77
CA SER A 229 15.52 10.88 -13.65
C SER A 229 14.88 10.92 -15.04
N GLY A 230 13.56 10.71 -15.07
CA GLY A 230 12.77 10.74 -16.31
C GLY A 230 12.76 12.13 -16.96
N PRO A 231 12.08 12.26 -18.11
CA PRO A 231 11.93 13.55 -18.78
C PRO A 231 11.33 14.58 -17.83
N SER A 232 11.68 15.85 -18.03
CA SER A 232 11.08 16.98 -17.32
C SER A 232 9.55 16.90 -17.37
N TYR A 233 8.89 17.40 -16.32
CA TYR A 233 7.43 17.44 -16.27
C TYR A 233 6.88 18.10 -17.54
N ASN A 234 5.95 17.42 -18.19
CA ASN A 234 5.23 17.92 -19.35
C ASN A 234 3.73 17.77 -19.07
N PRO A 235 2.94 18.87 -19.07
CA PRO A 235 1.51 18.80 -18.81
C PRO A 235 0.73 18.10 -19.93
N ASP A 236 1.30 18.04 -21.14
CA ASP A 236 0.75 17.24 -22.23
C ASP A 236 1.08 15.76 -21.99
N SER A 237 0.03 14.95 -21.80
CA SER A 237 0.15 13.52 -21.49
C SER A 237 0.76 12.71 -22.63
N ASP A 238 0.45 13.05 -23.88
CA ASP A 238 1.02 12.38 -25.05
C ASP A 238 2.49 12.73 -25.21
N ALA A 239 2.84 14.00 -25.01
CA ALA A 239 4.23 14.43 -25.06
C ALA A 239 5.05 13.83 -23.91
N ALA A 240 4.52 13.82 -22.68
CA ALA A 240 5.17 13.22 -21.52
C ALA A 240 5.49 11.74 -21.73
N LEU A 241 4.52 10.96 -22.25
CA LEU A 241 4.70 9.54 -22.50
C LEU A 241 5.67 9.28 -23.66
N ARG A 242 5.58 10.06 -24.74
CA ARG A 242 6.52 9.97 -25.88
C ARG A 242 7.95 10.33 -25.47
N ASP A 243 8.13 11.37 -24.67
CA ASP A 243 9.44 11.79 -24.18
C ASP A 243 10.04 10.73 -23.25
N ALA A 244 9.21 10.12 -22.40
CA ALA A 244 9.63 9.02 -21.54
C ALA A 244 10.03 7.78 -22.37
N TRP A 245 9.24 7.43 -23.38
CA TRP A 245 9.57 6.36 -24.30
C TRP A 245 10.90 6.62 -25.03
N ASN A 246 11.05 7.79 -25.63
CA ASN A 246 12.24 8.15 -26.41
C ASN A 246 13.51 8.23 -25.56
N THR A 247 13.38 8.64 -24.30
CA THR A 247 14.52 8.76 -23.38
C THR A 247 14.88 7.42 -22.77
N LEU A 248 13.88 6.72 -22.23
CA LEU A 248 14.12 5.54 -21.41
C LEU A 248 14.23 4.29 -22.27
N VAL A 249 13.34 4.12 -23.26
CA VAL A 249 13.07 2.85 -23.97
C VAL A 249 13.70 2.79 -25.34
N ALA A 250 13.37 3.74 -26.22
CA ALA A 250 13.75 3.73 -27.63
C ALA A 250 15.23 3.46 -27.93
N PRO A 251 16.22 3.97 -27.17
CA PRO A 251 17.64 3.77 -27.47
C PRO A 251 18.10 2.31 -27.45
N ARG A 252 17.28 1.39 -26.92
CA ARG A 252 17.61 -0.04 -26.79
C ARG A 252 16.92 -0.94 -27.81
N TYR A 253 16.14 -0.36 -28.72
CA TYR A 253 15.36 -1.11 -29.69
C TYR A 253 15.47 -0.51 -31.10
N ARG A 254 15.21 -1.36 -32.11
CA ARG A 254 15.03 -0.96 -33.51
C ARG A 254 13.79 -1.65 -34.10
N ASP A 255 13.40 -1.29 -35.32
CA ASP A 255 12.30 -1.93 -36.06
C ASP A 255 10.96 -1.95 -35.28
N LEU A 256 10.66 -0.83 -34.62
CA LEU A 256 9.44 -0.63 -33.83
C LEU A 256 8.20 -0.69 -34.75
N GLN A 257 7.23 -1.52 -34.37
CA GLN A 257 5.95 -1.67 -35.05
C GLN A 257 4.81 -1.71 -34.05
N GLY A 258 3.64 -1.24 -34.47
CA GLY A 258 2.44 -1.23 -33.64
C GLY A 258 2.59 -0.36 -32.38
N TYR A 259 3.32 0.75 -32.49
CA TYR A 259 3.45 1.69 -31.39
C TYR A 259 2.09 2.27 -31.02
N ALA A 260 1.72 2.18 -29.75
CA ALA A 260 0.48 2.73 -29.22
C ALA A 260 0.73 3.40 -27.87
N GLN A 261 0.09 4.55 -27.66
CA GLN A 261 0.09 5.30 -26.41
C GLN A 261 -1.32 5.32 -25.86
N ASN A 262 -1.46 5.03 -24.57
CA ASN A 262 -2.74 5.03 -23.88
C ASN A 262 -2.57 5.66 -22.51
N PHE A 263 -3.59 6.40 -22.08
CA PHE A 263 -3.72 6.96 -20.74
C PHE A 263 -5.20 7.04 -20.37
N ASP A 264 -5.48 7.07 -19.07
CA ASP A 264 -6.85 7.18 -18.55
C ASP A 264 -7.05 8.50 -17.82
N THR A 265 -7.88 9.38 -18.38
CA THR A 265 -8.17 10.70 -17.81
C THR A 265 -9.22 10.66 -16.70
N LEU A 266 -9.94 9.55 -16.53
CA LEU A 266 -10.95 9.38 -15.47
C LEU A 266 -10.32 8.97 -14.13
N ASN A 267 -9.07 8.52 -14.16
CA ASN A 267 -8.33 8.11 -12.97
C ASN A 267 -7.58 9.31 -12.36
N PHE A 268 -7.78 9.55 -11.06
CA PHE A 268 -7.08 10.60 -10.30
C PHE A 268 -5.55 10.40 -10.35
N GLU A 269 -5.10 9.16 -10.18
CA GLU A 269 -3.72 8.78 -10.42
C GLU A 269 -3.58 8.29 -11.86
N ARG A 270 -3.59 9.24 -12.81
CA ARG A 270 -3.57 8.97 -14.25
C ARG A 270 -2.51 7.91 -14.62
N PRO A 271 -2.92 6.73 -15.11
CA PRO A 271 -2.00 5.73 -15.60
C PRO A 271 -1.57 6.05 -17.04
N TYR A 272 -0.33 5.70 -17.36
CA TYR A 272 0.26 5.85 -18.68
C TYR A 272 0.77 4.49 -19.15
N LEU A 273 0.52 4.16 -20.42
CA LEU A 273 1.01 2.95 -21.06
C LEU A 273 1.40 3.23 -22.52
N ALA A 274 2.68 3.06 -22.84
CA ALA A 274 3.14 2.97 -24.22
C ALA A 274 3.54 1.53 -24.53
N THR A 275 3.20 1.01 -25.71
CA THR A 275 3.56 -0.35 -26.11
C THR A 275 4.03 -0.42 -27.55
N GLY A 276 4.77 -1.48 -27.89
CA GLY A 276 5.09 -1.80 -29.27
C GLY A 276 5.93 -3.07 -29.39
N THR A 277 5.95 -3.64 -30.59
CA THR A 277 6.83 -4.77 -30.92
C THR A 277 8.09 -4.23 -31.57
N ALA A 278 9.26 -4.62 -31.06
CA ALA A 278 10.53 -4.12 -31.56
C ALA A 278 11.61 -5.22 -31.50
N THR A 279 12.72 -4.98 -32.20
CA THR A 279 13.91 -5.83 -32.11
C THR A 279 14.84 -5.29 -31.03
N SER A 280 15.13 -6.08 -30.01
CA SER A 280 16.10 -5.74 -28.96
C SER A 280 17.49 -5.59 -29.56
N LEU A 281 18.15 -4.44 -29.32
CA LEU A 281 19.55 -4.26 -29.73
C LEU A 281 20.50 -5.12 -28.90
N GLU A 282 20.09 -5.48 -27.69
CA GLU A 282 20.87 -6.31 -26.76
C GLU A 282 20.88 -7.78 -27.19
N THR A 283 19.72 -8.34 -27.53
CA THR A 283 19.57 -9.79 -27.79
C THR A 283 19.36 -10.13 -29.27
N GLY A 284 19.07 -9.15 -30.12
CA GLY A 284 18.67 -9.35 -31.51
C GLY A 284 17.29 -9.99 -31.69
N GLN A 285 16.59 -10.31 -30.59
CA GLN A 285 15.27 -10.95 -30.64
C GLN A 285 14.17 -9.92 -30.85
N ARG A 286 13.12 -10.34 -31.57
CA ARG A 286 11.87 -9.59 -31.65
C ARG A 286 11.07 -9.80 -30.37
N VAL A 287 10.65 -8.71 -29.73
CA VAL A 287 10.04 -8.69 -28.40
C VAL A 287 8.86 -7.71 -28.36
N TYR A 288 7.96 -7.89 -27.40
CA TYR A 288 6.93 -6.93 -27.06
C TYR A 288 7.33 -6.12 -25.83
N VAL A 289 7.35 -4.80 -25.98
CA VAL A 289 7.80 -3.84 -24.97
C VAL A 289 6.63 -2.99 -24.52
N ALA A 290 6.47 -2.83 -23.22
CA ALA A 290 5.52 -1.93 -22.59
C ALA A 290 6.24 -1.00 -21.61
N LEU A 291 5.91 0.29 -21.64
CA LEU A 291 6.35 1.30 -20.68
C LEU A 291 5.15 1.79 -19.90
N PHE A 292 5.16 1.57 -18.59
CA PHE A 292 4.06 1.86 -17.69
C PHE A 292 4.48 2.87 -16.61
N ARG A 293 3.55 3.74 -16.21
CA ARG A 293 3.66 4.59 -15.02
C ARG A 293 2.28 4.89 -14.44
N GLN A 294 2.18 4.80 -13.12
CA GLN A 294 1.05 5.27 -12.33
C GLN A 294 1.48 5.55 -10.89
N ALA A 295 1.01 6.64 -10.28
CA ALA A 295 1.30 6.95 -8.88
C ALA A 295 2.82 6.89 -8.56
N GLU A 296 3.18 6.21 -7.46
CA GLU A 296 4.56 6.01 -6.97
C GLU A 296 5.32 4.85 -7.67
N SER A 297 4.78 4.28 -8.74
CA SER A 297 5.44 3.14 -9.42
C SER A 297 6.75 3.53 -10.14
N GLY A 298 6.94 4.82 -10.43
CA GLY A 298 8.01 5.26 -11.33
C GLY A 298 7.75 4.79 -12.77
N TRP A 299 8.78 4.87 -13.61
CA TRP A 299 8.70 4.33 -14.97
C TRP A 299 9.15 2.87 -14.97
N ILE A 300 8.24 1.98 -15.37
CA ILE A 300 8.44 0.54 -15.42
C ILE A 300 8.40 0.10 -16.87
N GLU A 301 9.51 -0.41 -17.36
CA GLU A 301 9.55 -1.08 -18.66
C GLU A 301 9.42 -2.59 -18.47
N ILE A 302 8.54 -3.20 -19.24
CA ILE A 302 8.25 -4.63 -19.25
C ILE A 302 8.54 -5.14 -20.66
N VAL A 303 9.31 -6.21 -20.75
CA VAL A 303 9.67 -6.88 -22.01
C VAL A 303 9.24 -8.32 -21.91
N THR A 304 8.46 -8.75 -22.90
CA THR A 304 7.97 -10.11 -23.05
C THR A 304 8.28 -10.62 -24.46
N PRO A 305 8.26 -11.94 -24.71
CA PRO A 305 8.51 -12.48 -26.05
C PRO A 305 7.55 -11.93 -27.10
N ASP A 306 6.28 -11.76 -26.75
CA ASP A 306 5.22 -11.34 -27.65
C ASP A 306 4.06 -10.69 -26.87
N ARG A 307 3.14 -10.05 -27.62
CA ARG A 307 1.95 -9.39 -27.06
C ARG A 307 1.09 -10.37 -26.26
N ASP A 308 0.93 -11.59 -26.74
CA ASP A 308 0.06 -12.60 -26.09
C ASP A 308 0.57 -12.98 -24.71
N THR A 309 1.90 -13.09 -24.54
CA THR A 309 2.53 -13.34 -23.25
C THR A 309 2.27 -12.19 -22.29
N PHE A 310 2.37 -10.94 -22.75
CA PHE A 310 2.02 -9.77 -21.94
C PHE A 310 0.55 -9.81 -21.52
N LEU A 311 -0.38 -10.01 -22.46
CA LEU A 311 -1.81 -10.09 -22.18
C LEU A 311 -2.15 -11.19 -21.17
N LYS A 312 -1.59 -12.39 -21.34
CA LYS A 312 -1.83 -13.51 -20.43
C LYS A 312 -1.27 -13.27 -19.03
N THR A 313 -0.09 -12.64 -18.95
CA THR A 313 0.61 -12.40 -17.68
C THR A 313 -0.05 -11.28 -16.88
N TYR A 314 -0.40 -10.17 -17.52
CA TYR A 314 -0.87 -8.96 -16.85
C TYR A 314 -2.37 -8.72 -17.00
N ARG A 315 -3.07 -9.52 -17.81
CA ARG A 315 -4.52 -9.46 -18.06
C ARG A 315 -5.02 -8.07 -18.49
N LEU A 316 -4.16 -7.31 -19.14
CA LEU A 316 -4.42 -5.94 -19.56
C LEU A 316 -4.33 -5.85 -21.07
N ASP A 317 -5.45 -5.58 -21.75
CA ASP A 317 -5.43 -5.21 -23.16
C ASP A 317 -5.17 -3.70 -23.31
N PRO A 318 -4.05 -3.28 -23.94
CA PRO A 318 -3.74 -1.87 -24.16
C PRO A 318 -4.82 -1.10 -24.93
N THR A 319 -5.66 -1.78 -25.73
CA THR A 319 -6.74 -1.13 -26.49
C THR A 319 -7.95 -0.75 -25.63
N GLN A 320 -8.07 -1.32 -24.44
CA GLN A 320 -9.16 -1.07 -23.48
C GLN A 320 -8.65 -0.32 -22.23
N PHE A 321 -7.67 0.56 -22.42
CA PHE A 321 -6.98 1.23 -21.32
C PHE A 321 -7.74 2.45 -20.78
N TYR A 322 -8.69 3.00 -21.54
CA TYR A 322 -9.53 4.11 -21.07
C TYR A 322 -10.62 3.59 -20.12
N GLY A 323 -10.75 4.20 -18.93
CA GLY A 323 -11.67 3.73 -17.88
C GLY A 323 -11.26 2.37 -17.28
N VAL A 324 -9.97 2.04 -17.33
CA VAL A 324 -9.46 0.73 -16.89
C VAL A 324 -9.57 0.57 -15.37
N ASP A 325 -10.05 -0.59 -14.94
CA ASP A 325 -10.19 -0.89 -13.51
C ASP A 325 -8.82 -1.00 -12.81
N ASP A 326 -8.72 -0.44 -11.60
CA ASP A 326 -7.47 -0.40 -10.83
C ASP A 326 -6.90 -1.81 -10.55
N THR A 327 -7.76 -2.84 -10.48
CA THR A 327 -7.34 -4.22 -10.28
C THR A 327 -6.51 -4.77 -11.44
N LEU A 328 -6.70 -4.26 -12.67
CA LEU A 328 -5.90 -4.62 -13.84
C LEU A 328 -4.58 -3.86 -13.89
N LEU A 329 -4.50 -2.69 -13.25
CA LEU A 329 -3.28 -1.88 -13.15
C LEU A 329 -2.37 -2.32 -12.00
N ARG A 330 -2.95 -2.86 -10.91
CA ARG A 330 -2.23 -3.34 -9.72
C ARG A 330 -1.03 -4.25 -10.05
N PRO A 331 -1.15 -5.27 -10.91
CA PRO A 331 -0.02 -6.14 -11.27
C PRO A 331 1.17 -5.37 -11.86
N LEU A 332 0.93 -4.35 -12.69
CA LEU A 332 1.99 -3.51 -13.24
C LEU A 332 2.59 -2.59 -12.18
N ARG A 333 1.77 -1.94 -11.35
CA ARG A 333 2.25 -1.09 -10.25
C ARG A 333 3.13 -1.88 -9.27
N ASN A 334 2.74 -3.11 -8.93
CA ASN A 334 3.42 -3.93 -7.94
C ASN A 334 4.82 -4.37 -8.38
N LEU A 335 5.14 -4.30 -9.69
CA LEU A 335 6.50 -4.54 -10.17
C LEU A 335 7.52 -3.57 -9.58
N ARG A 336 7.11 -2.39 -9.06
CA ARG A 336 8.00 -1.50 -8.29
C ARG A 336 8.67 -2.20 -7.11
N GLY A 337 8.02 -3.22 -6.54
CA GLY A 337 8.54 -4.03 -5.44
C GLY A 337 9.78 -4.85 -5.80
N LEU A 338 10.11 -4.97 -7.10
CA LEU A 338 11.35 -5.60 -7.56
C LEU A 338 12.59 -4.72 -7.28
N ASN A 339 12.42 -3.44 -6.88
CA ASN A 339 13.48 -2.58 -6.35
C ASN A 339 13.60 -2.71 -4.82
N ARG A 340 13.79 -3.94 -4.33
CA ARG A 340 14.02 -4.22 -2.91
C ARG A 340 15.29 -5.04 -2.75
N PHE A 341 16.21 -4.53 -1.96
CA PHE A 341 17.50 -5.15 -1.69
C PHE A 341 17.67 -5.42 -0.21
N ALA A 342 18.28 -6.56 0.10
CA ALA A 342 18.58 -6.97 1.45
C ALA A 342 19.50 -5.95 2.16
N VAL A 343 19.39 -5.90 3.48
CA VAL A 343 20.17 -5.02 4.34
C VAL A 343 21.26 -5.83 5.04
N ALA A 344 22.49 -5.32 5.08
CA ALA A 344 23.55 -5.85 5.91
C ALA A 344 23.84 -4.89 7.07
N ALA A 345 24.23 -5.42 8.23
CA ALA A 345 24.64 -4.59 9.37
C ALA A 345 25.78 -3.62 9.01
N SER A 346 26.71 -4.06 8.15
CA SER A 346 27.83 -3.25 7.65
C SER A 346 27.38 -2.00 6.89
N ASP A 347 26.24 -2.11 6.21
CA ASP A 347 25.75 -1.10 5.26
C ASP A 347 24.97 0.02 5.96
N LEU A 348 24.55 -0.22 7.21
CA LEU A 348 23.80 0.73 8.03
C LEU A 348 24.68 1.84 8.61
N THR A 349 25.99 1.63 8.73
CA THR A 349 26.92 2.60 9.36
C THR A 349 26.71 4.02 8.85
N GLY A 350 26.55 4.98 9.76
CA GLY A 350 26.28 6.39 9.47
C GLY A 350 24.89 6.85 9.93
N THR A 351 24.53 8.07 9.54
CA THR A 351 23.30 8.73 9.97
C THR A 351 22.24 8.64 8.88
N TRP A 352 21.04 8.20 9.25
CA TRP A 352 19.89 8.08 8.37
C TRP A 352 18.75 8.91 8.93
N SER A 353 18.17 9.78 8.13
CA SER A 353 17.07 10.64 8.56
C SER A 353 15.82 10.46 7.70
N SER A 354 14.67 10.58 8.34
CA SER A 354 13.37 10.67 7.71
C SER A 354 12.67 11.91 8.23
N ASN A 355 12.18 12.73 7.31
CA ASN A 355 11.55 14.00 7.64
C ASN A 355 10.11 13.94 7.11
N ALA A 356 9.16 14.39 7.93
CA ALA A 356 7.78 14.56 7.51
C ALA A 356 7.30 15.95 7.90
N GLY A 357 6.29 16.44 7.21
CA GLY A 357 5.68 17.72 7.53
C GLY A 357 4.41 17.96 6.74
N GLY A 358 3.58 18.84 7.27
CA GLY A 358 2.30 19.22 6.71
C GLY A 358 1.86 20.57 7.25
N TYR A 359 0.98 21.24 6.53
CA TYR A 359 0.46 22.54 6.92
C TYR A 359 -0.94 22.72 6.37
N THR A 360 -1.81 23.27 7.21
CA THR A 360 -3.21 23.59 6.87
C THR A 360 -3.42 25.07 7.09
N GLN A 361 -3.81 25.77 6.02
CA GLN A 361 -4.12 27.19 6.03
C GLN A 361 -5.61 27.43 5.92
N TRP A 362 -6.11 28.34 6.74
CA TRP A 362 -7.48 28.83 6.62
C TRP A 362 -7.47 30.24 6.01
N VAL A 363 -8.46 30.49 5.17
CA VAL A 363 -8.73 31.79 4.57
C VAL A 363 -10.18 32.16 4.80
N ASN A 364 -10.45 33.44 5.02
CA ASN A 364 -11.81 33.94 5.11
C ASN A 364 -12.45 33.87 3.72
N ALA A 365 -13.58 33.16 3.61
CA ALA A 365 -14.26 32.95 2.33
C ALA A 365 -14.78 34.23 1.65
N PHE A 366 -15.02 35.30 2.41
CA PHE A 366 -15.58 36.55 1.91
C PHE A 366 -14.51 37.59 1.56
N THR A 367 -13.40 37.63 2.31
CA THR A 367 -12.34 38.62 2.13
C THR A 367 -11.09 38.06 1.47
N GLY A 368 -10.94 36.74 1.39
CA GLY A 368 -9.73 36.07 0.91
C GLY A 368 -8.51 36.22 1.83
N LEU A 369 -8.67 36.91 2.97
CA LEU A 369 -7.57 37.14 3.93
C LEU A 369 -7.27 35.87 4.73
N SER A 370 -6.00 35.66 5.10
CA SER A 370 -5.61 34.54 5.96
C SER A 370 -6.32 34.61 7.31
N ALA A 371 -6.90 33.49 7.73
CA ALA A 371 -7.51 33.28 9.04
C ALA A 371 -6.59 32.52 10.00
N GLY A 372 -5.30 32.43 9.67
CA GLY A 372 -4.31 31.65 10.40
C GLY A 372 -4.05 30.29 9.76
N ALA A 373 -3.18 29.52 10.43
CA ALA A 373 -2.78 28.21 9.96
C ALA A 373 -2.15 27.35 11.06
N THR A 374 -2.18 26.04 10.84
CA THR A 374 -1.45 25.07 11.66
C THR A 374 -0.43 24.34 10.81
N GLY A 375 0.68 23.96 11.43
CA GLY A 375 1.72 23.18 10.77
C GLY A 375 2.21 22.08 11.69
N PHE A 376 2.70 21.00 11.09
CA PHE A 376 3.42 19.93 11.74
C PHE A 376 4.72 19.68 10.97
N SER A 377 5.77 19.35 11.69
CA SER A 377 7.03 18.86 11.13
C SER A 377 7.63 17.83 12.09
N SER A 378 8.29 16.82 11.54
CA SER A 378 9.08 15.88 12.30
C SER A 378 10.36 15.50 11.58
N ASN A 379 11.35 15.10 12.36
CA ASN A 379 12.57 14.49 11.91
C ASN A 379 12.91 13.32 12.82
N GLU A 380 12.99 12.12 12.24
CA GLU A 380 13.49 10.93 12.89
C GLU A 380 14.88 10.61 12.36
N THR A 381 15.79 10.29 13.26
CA THR A 381 17.19 10.02 12.90
C THR A 381 17.69 8.76 13.60
N PHE A 382 18.35 7.90 12.83
CA PHE A 382 19.14 6.77 13.30
C PHE A 382 20.61 7.01 12.98
N GLU A 383 21.45 7.11 14.01
CA GLU A 383 22.91 7.15 13.87
C GLU A 383 23.48 5.78 14.26
N PHE A 384 23.95 5.01 13.28
CA PHE A 384 24.63 3.73 13.51
C PHE A 384 26.13 3.99 13.68
N THR A 385 26.59 3.95 14.93
CA THR A 385 27.93 4.44 15.36
C THR A 385 29.03 3.37 15.33
N GLY A 386 28.70 2.13 14.99
CA GLY A 386 29.63 1.00 14.97
C GLY A 386 28.91 -0.34 14.81
N THR A 387 29.63 -1.46 14.85
CA THR A 387 29.02 -2.79 14.70
C THR A 387 28.06 -3.09 15.85
N GLY A 388 26.76 -2.92 15.59
CA GLY A 388 25.70 -3.36 16.48
C GLY A 388 25.24 -2.33 17.50
N THR A 389 25.60 -1.04 17.38
CA THR A 389 25.11 0.04 18.25
C THR A 389 24.48 1.19 17.45
N TYR A 390 23.46 1.83 18.02
CA TYR A 390 22.80 2.98 17.41
C TYR A 390 22.42 4.03 18.44
N ARG A 391 22.20 5.24 17.95
CA ARG A 391 21.45 6.31 18.62
C ARG A 391 20.24 6.65 17.77
N TRP A 392 19.13 6.87 18.43
CA TRP A 392 17.86 7.23 17.81
C TRP A 392 17.35 8.52 18.41
N SER A 393 16.79 9.38 17.57
CA SER A 393 16.10 10.58 18.01
C SER A 393 14.93 10.91 17.11
N LEU A 394 13.85 11.34 17.73
CA LEU A 394 12.67 11.90 17.09
C LEU A 394 12.47 13.31 17.60
N ALA A 395 12.39 14.27 16.69
CA ALA A 395 12.02 15.65 16.99
C ALA A 395 10.73 15.96 16.23
N MET A 396 9.77 16.60 16.91
CA MET A 396 8.51 17.03 16.33
C MET A 396 8.22 18.47 16.74
N ALA A 397 7.60 19.22 15.83
CA ALA A 397 7.00 20.52 16.11
C ALA A 397 5.61 20.56 15.48
N SER A 398 4.59 20.93 16.24
CA SER A 398 3.23 21.05 15.73
C SER A 398 2.44 22.19 16.38
N GLY A 399 1.36 22.63 15.74
CA GLY A 399 0.45 23.65 16.28
C GLY A 399 0.28 24.85 15.36
N VAL A 400 -0.27 25.94 15.91
CA VAL A 400 -0.53 27.18 15.16
C VAL A 400 0.80 27.79 14.71
N VAL A 401 0.88 28.20 13.46
CA VAL A 401 2.10 28.81 12.91
C VAL A 401 2.38 30.15 13.60
N GLY A 402 3.57 30.26 14.20
CA GLY A 402 3.96 31.34 15.11
C GLY A 402 3.88 30.99 16.60
N ALA A 403 3.24 29.86 16.97
CA ALA A 403 3.09 29.39 18.35
C ALA A 403 3.12 27.85 18.44
N GLN A 404 4.07 27.21 17.74
CA GLN A 404 4.20 25.76 17.71
C GLN A 404 4.78 25.22 19.03
N THR A 405 4.33 24.03 19.43
CA THR A 405 4.91 23.26 20.52
C THR A 405 5.92 22.26 19.97
N PHE A 406 6.94 21.96 20.76
CA PHE A 406 8.00 21.02 20.40
C PHE A 406 7.94 19.80 21.32
N SER A 407 8.08 18.62 20.74
CA SER A 407 8.21 17.36 21.46
C SER A 407 9.29 16.51 20.82
N GLY A 408 9.76 15.51 21.56
CA GLY A 408 10.75 14.60 21.02
C GLY A 408 11.11 13.49 21.98
N ALA A 409 11.77 12.48 21.43
CA ALA A 409 12.24 11.32 22.15
C ALA A 409 13.64 10.97 21.68
N LYS A 410 14.42 10.34 22.56
CA LYS A 410 15.76 9.84 22.26
C LYS A 410 15.95 8.49 22.92
N SER A 411 16.66 7.61 22.26
CA SER A 411 17.11 6.35 22.83
C SER A 411 18.44 5.95 22.20
N SER A 412 19.09 4.98 22.80
CA SER A 412 20.29 4.39 22.24
C SER A 412 20.38 2.95 22.69
N GLY A 413 21.02 2.11 21.90
CA GLY A 413 21.05 0.71 22.22
C GLY A 413 21.83 -0.12 21.23
N ARG A 414 21.53 -1.42 21.24
CA ARG A 414 22.10 -2.39 20.31
C ARG A 414 21.13 -2.67 19.18
N HIS A 415 21.66 -2.77 17.97
CA HIS A 415 20.92 -3.29 16.83
C HIS A 415 21.53 -4.60 16.35
N ALA A 416 20.69 -5.45 15.76
CA ALA A 416 21.11 -6.69 15.12
C ALA A 416 20.22 -6.97 13.91
N MET A 417 20.79 -7.61 12.90
CA MET A 417 20.01 -8.11 11.78
C MET A 417 19.33 -9.42 12.18
N LYS A 418 18.03 -9.53 11.87
CA LYS A 418 17.29 -10.80 11.87
C LYS A 418 17.16 -11.26 10.41
N GLY A 419 18.03 -12.17 10.00
CA GLY A 419 18.20 -12.48 8.57
C GLY A 419 18.79 -11.27 7.83
N SER A 420 18.24 -10.93 6.66
CA SER A 420 18.69 -9.77 5.86
C SER A 420 17.57 -8.79 5.51
N TRP A 421 16.40 -8.95 6.12
CA TRP A 421 15.19 -8.16 5.83
C TRP A 421 14.54 -7.58 7.08
N GLN A 422 15.19 -7.73 8.24
CA GLN A 422 14.69 -7.20 9.51
C GLN A 422 15.84 -6.69 10.37
N ILE A 423 15.60 -5.58 11.06
CA ILE A 423 16.52 -4.98 12.04
C ILE A 423 15.83 -5.00 13.40
N SER A 424 16.45 -5.62 14.39
CA SER A 424 16.01 -5.55 15.78
C SER A 424 16.81 -4.48 16.53
N PHE A 425 16.10 -3.63 17.25
CA PHE A 425 16.63 -2.59 18.12
C PHE A 425 16.29 -2.93 19.57
N SER A 426 17.26 -2.78 20.47
CA SER A 426 17.07 -3.11 21.89
C SER A 426 16.17 -2.11 22.63
N ASP A 427 16.11 -0.85 22.17
CA ASP A 427 15.38 0.22 22.85
C ASP A 427 14.95 1.34 21.89
N ILE A 428 13.69 1.36 21.50
CA ILE A 428 13.02 2.49 20.87
C ILE A 428 11.89 2.91 21.79
N GLU A 429 12.02 4.10 22.38
CA GLU A 429 11.07 4.66 23.35
C GLU A 429 10.83 3.76 24.58
N GLY A 430 11.90 3.17 25.13
CA GLY A 430 11.87 2.35 26.33
C GLY A 430 11.52 0.87 26.09
N LYS A 431 11.40 0.43 24.83
CA LYS A 431 11.01 -0.95 24.49
C LYS A 431 11.81 -1.50 23.30
N PRO A 432 12.14 -2.81 23.28
CA PRO A 432 12.72 -3.42 22.10
C PRO A 432 11.73 -3.42 20.93
N ARG A 433 12.22 -3.15 19.72
CA ARG A 433 11.41 -3.15 18.48
C ARG A 433 12.10 -3.89 17.36
N VAL A 434 11.31 -4.46 16.45
CA VAL A 434 11.78 -5.11 15.23
C VAL A 434 11.14 -4.39 14.05
N TYR A 435 11.96 -4.01 13.08
CA TYR A 435 11.51 -3.38 11.86
C TYR A 435 11.76 -4.33 10.70
N ASN A 436 10.77 -4.47 9.80
CA ASN A 436 11.07 -4.92 8.45
C ASN A 436 11.90 -3.84 7.77
N ALA A 437 12.91 -4.25 7.01
CA ALA A 437 13.83 -3.33 6.39
C ALA A 437 14.28 -3.82 5.00
N TYR A 438 14.38 -2.88 4.07
CA TYR A 438 15.00 -3.09 2.78
C TYR A 438 15.67 -1.82 2.29
N PHE A 439 16.62 -1.96 1.38
CA PHE A 439 17.10 -0.85 0.60
C PHE A 439 16.37 -0.76 -0.75
N GLU A 440 15.96 0.44 -1.11
CA GLU A 440 15.60 0.78 -2.49
C GLU A 440 16.81 1.38 -3.19
N ALA A 441 17.14 0.89 -4.38
CA ALA A 441 18.24 1.39 -5.18
C ALA A 441 17.83 2.66 -5.94
N GLY A 442 18.75 3.63 -6.00
CA GLY A 442 18.65 4.83 -6.80
C GLY A 442 19.87 5.07 -7.68
N ARG A 443 19.82 6.15 -8.46
CA ARG A 443 20.87 6.52 -9.42
C ARG A 443 22.22 6.68 -8.74
N GLY A 444 23.28 6.22 -9.41
CA GLY A 444 24.66 6.36 -8.91
C GLY A 444 24.97 5.50 -7.69
N GLY A 445 24.19 4.45 -7.42
CA GLY A 445 24.41 3.54 -6.29
C GLY A 445 23.89 4.06 -4.95
N GLN A 446 23.07 5.13 -4.98
CA GLN A 446 22.37 5.60 -3.81
C GLN A 446 21.40 4.53 -3.29
N ARG A 447 21.15 4.56 -1.98
CA ARG A 447 20.15 3.72 -1.31
C ARG A 447 19.25 4.57 -0.44
N ILE A 448 17.98 4.24 -0.46
CA ILE A 448 16.99 4.68 0.52
C ILE A 448 16.74 3.49 1.43
N LEU A 449 16.96 3.66 2.73
CA LEU A 449 16.62 2.64 3.71
C LEU A 449 15.14 2.77 4.03
N TRP A 450 14.36 1.73 3.76
CA TRP A 450 12.96 1.67 4.16
C TRP A 450 12.85 0.82 5.42
N MET A 451 12.21 1.35 6.46
CA MET A 451 11.94 0.60 7.69
C MET A 451 10.47 0.70 8.09
N GLN A 452 9.94 -0.39 8.65
CA GLN A 452 8.56 -0.50 9.11
C GLN A 452 8.51 -1.32 10.40
N SER A 453 8.11 -0.70 11.52
CA SER A 453 7.80 -1.43 12.76
C SER A 453 6.32 -1.81 12.82
N VAL A 454 5.44 -0.89 12.44
CA VAL A 454 3.97 -1.02 12.37
C VAL A 454 3.49 -0.07 11.27
N GLY A 455 2.35 -0.33 10.64
CA GLY A 455 1.77 0.58 9.63
C GLY A 455 2.55 0.62 8.31
N THR A 456 2.90 1.80 7.79
CA THR A 456 3.60 1.96 6.51
C THR A 456 5.12 1.96 6.66
N TYR A 457 5.84 1.78 5.56
CA TYR A 457 7.30 1.97 5.56
C TYR A 457 7.63 3.46 5.57
N SER A 458 8.57 3.84 6.42
CA SER A 458 9.20 5.16 6.40
C SER A 458 10.51 5.09 5.60
N ALA A 459 10.73 6.08 4.73
CA ALA A 459 11.95 6.22 3.94
C ALA A 459 12.99 7.02 4.72
N TYR A 460 14.19 6.48 4.87
CA TYR A 460 15.33 7.14 5.48
C TYR A 460 16.43 7.32 4.45
N VAL A 461 16.92 8.55 4.34
CA VAL A 461 18.03 8.92 3.46
C VAL A 461 19.28 9.09 4.31
N LYS A 462 20.42 8.64 3.79
CA LYS A 462 21.71 8.82 4.47
C LYS A 462 22.11 10.29 4.46
N VAL A 463 22.28 10.86 5.66
CA VAL A 463 22.79 12.22 5.86
C VAL A 463 24.30 12.20 5.61
N LYS A 464 24.79 13.15 4.83
CA LYS A 464 26.23 13.29 4.53
C LYS A 464 26.99 13.91 5.69
#